data_AF-A0AA43JRY8-F1
#
_entry.id   AF-A0AA43JRY8-F1
#
_cell.length_a   1.000
_cell.length_b   1.000
_cell.length_c   1.000
_cell.angle_alpha   90.00
_cell.angle_beta   90.00
_cell.angle_gamma   90.00
#
_symmetry.space_group_name_H-M   'P 1'
#
loop_
_entity.id
_entity.type
_entity.pdbx_description
1 polymer ?
#
loop_
_entity_poly.entity_id
_entity_poly.type
_entity_poly.pdbx_seq_one_letter_code
_entity_poly.pdbx_strand_id
1 'polypeptide(L)'
;MTPGDRDRRQVLSDSEATLRQVQGVLSDLGNSEASKRSAVEQMVTELTTHPAGFTELVTVLVRTYTEIMGVIDSLRQSRGLLEQAAMERIKSTHEKLAEVSSATEVATTSMLDSVDRALGMVDDIEGMAAEGCDDPSEVSGKLRDELLQIMNLLQFQDITAQQLGYASGVLLDVEERMVGLAKLFDHKSSGGEEGVESDSIAAATVTNDPNATTLNAESRQALVDEIFTSPGG
;
A
#
# COMPACT_ATOMS: atom_id res chain seq x y z
N MET A 1 27.28 -7.82 -58.75
CA MET A 1 27.26 -7.36 -57.35
C MET A 1 26.10 -8.04 -56.66
N THR A 2 26.39 -8.99 -55.79
CA THR A 2 25.37 -9.82 -55.12
C THR A 2 24.80 -9.07 -53.91
N PRO A 3 23.53 -9.31 -53.54
CA PRO A 3 22.87 -8.64 -52.42
C PRO A 3 23.65 -8.72 -51.09
N GLY A 4 24.31 -9.86 -50.82
CA GLY A 4 25.08 -10.05 -49.58
C GLY A 4 26.36 -9.21 -49.44
N ASP A 5 26.87 -8.61 -50.53
CA ASP A 5 28.06 -7.75 -50.49
C ASP A 5 27.70 -6.32 -50.06
N ARG A 6 26.41 -5.93 -50.13
CA ARG A 6 25.89 -4.66 -49.60
C ARG A 6 25.65 -4.75 -48.10
N ASP A 7 25.03 -5.83 -47.63
CA ASP A 7 24.80 -6.06 -46.19
C ASP A 7 26.12 -6.12 -45.42
N ARG A 8 27.15 -6.77 -45.96
CA ARG A 8 28.45 -6.85 -45.30
C ARG A 8 29.13 -5.49 -45.16
N ARG A 9 28.99 -4.60 -46.13
CA ARG A 9 29.55 -3.24 -46.06
C ARG A 9 28.77 -2.34 -45.11
N GLN A 10 27.46 -2.53 -45.02
CA GLN A 10 26.62 -1.80 -44.09
C GLN A 10 26.96 -2.18 -42.63
N VAL A 11 27.10 -3.48 -42.34
CA VAL A 11 27.52 -3.95 -41.01
C VAL A 11 28.92 -3.44 -40.64
N LEU A 12 29.84 -3.37 -41.60
CA LEU A 12 31.19 -2.81 -41.37
C LEU A 12 31.15 -1.30 -41.12
N SER A 13 30.32 -0.56 -41.84
CA SER A 13 30.13 0.89 -41.63
C SER A 13 29.51 1.19 -40.26
N ASP A 14 28.52 0.39 -39.84
CA ASP A 14 27.87 0.54 -38.53
C ASP A 14 28.83 0.16 -37.40
N SER A 15 29.66 -0.87 -37.61
CA SER A 15 30.73 -1.24 -36.68
C SER A 15 31.82 -0.16 -36.59
N GLU A 16 32.15 0.53 -37.68
CA GLU A 16 33.11 1.64 -37.66
C GLU A 16 32.54 2.87 -36.95
N ALA A 17 31.27 3.19 -37.20
CA ALA A 17 30.59 4.31 -36.55
C ALA A 17 30.50 4.11 -35.03
N THR A 18 30.16 2.90 -34.58
CA THR A 18 30.12 2.55 -33.16
C THR A 18 31.51 2.59 -32.53
N LEU A 19 32.56 2.11 -33.21
CA LEU A 19 33.93 2.19 -32.71
C LEU A 19 34.42 3.65 -32.55
N ARG A 20 34.06 4.55 -33.47
CA ARG A 20 34.36 5.99 -33.33
C ARG A 20 33.63 6.63 -32.16
N GLN A 21 32.38 6.24 -31.92
CA GLN A 21 31.61 6.72 -30.78
C GLN A 21 32.21 6.25 -29.45
N VAL A 22 32.59 4.97 -29.36
CA VAL A 22 33.30 4.43 -28.19
C VAL A 22 34.65 5.13 -27.98
N GLN A 23 35.39 5.41 -29.05
CA GLN A 23 36.65 6.15 -28.96
C GLN A 23 36.44 7.60 -28.45
N GLY A 24 35.36 8.26 -28.86
CA GLY A 24 34.99 9.59 -28.34
C GLY A 24 34.72 9.56 -26.84
N VAL A 25 33.91 8.61 -26.38
CA VAL A 25 33.61 8.44 -24.95
C VAL A 25 34.87 8.13 -24.14
N LEU A 26 35.76 7.28 -24.65
CA LEU A 26 37.04 6.97 -24.00
C LEU A 26 37.97 8.19 -23.93
N SER A 27 37.98 9.04 -24.96
CA SER A 27 38.76 10.28 -24.96
C SER A 27 38.21 11.29 -23.94
N ASP A 28 36.88 11.40 -23.81
CA ASP A 28 36.24 12.29 -22.85
C ASP A 28 36.46 11.82 -21.40
N LEU A 29 36.40 10.50 -21.16
CA LEU A 29 36.79 9.92 -19.88
C LEU A 29 38.27 10.17 -19.55
N GLY A 30 39.17 10.03 -20.54
CA GLY A 30 40.60 10.32 -20.37
C GLY A 30 40.88 11.78 -20.02
N ASN A 31 40.18 12.71 -20.66
CA ASN A 31 40.29 14.15 -20.38
C ASN A 31 39.69 14.53 -19.02
N SER A 32 38.58 13.89 -18.62
CA SER A 32 37.99 14.07 -17.28
C SER A 32 38.93 13.61 -16.17
N GLU A 33 39.59 12.46 -16.36
CA GLU A 33 40.60 11.93 -15.43
C GLU A 33 41.83 12.83 -15.34
N ALA A 34 42.32 13.35 -16.48
CA ALA A 34 43.45 14.28 -16.52
C ALA A 34 43.12 15.61 -15.80
N SER A 35 41.91 16.15 -16.01
CA SER A 35 41.44 17.37 -15.34
C SER A 35 41.27 17.17 -13.84
N LYS A 36 40.76 16.02 -13.39
CA LYS A 36 40.65 15.67 -11.96
C LYS A 36 42.03 15.54 -11.32
N ARG A 37 42.99 14.89 -12.00
CA ARG A 37 44.37 14.77 -11.50
C ARG A 37 45.05 16.13 -11.35
N SER A 38 44.90 17.02 -12.33
CA SER A 38 45.46 18.38 -12.25
C SER A 38 44.87 19.20 -11.10
N ALA A 39 43.56 19.05 -10.82
CA ALA A 39 42.91 19.73 -9.70
C ALA A 39 43.40 19.20 -8.34
N VAL A 40 43.61 17.89 -8.24
CA VAL A 40 44.18 17.25 -7.04
C VAL A 40 45.63 17.69 -6.83
N GLU A 41 46.45 17.74 -7.88
CA GLU A 41 47.84 18.21 -7.79
C GLU A 41 47.94 19.69 -7.36
N GLN A 42 47.10 20.56 -7.90
CA GLN A 42 47.03 21.97 -7.46
C GLN A 42 46.64 22.08 -5.99
N MET A 43 45.62 21.33 -5.55
CA MET A 43 45.17 21.30 -4.16
C MET A 43 46.27 20.80 -3.20
N VAL A 44 47.02 19.75 -3.60
CA VAL A 44 48.18 19.25 -2.83
C VAL A 44 49.30 20.30 -2.75
N THR A 45 49.54 21.04 -3.83
CA THR A 45 50.58 22.07 -3.88
C THR A 45 50.21 23.27 -2.97
N GLU A 46 48.95 23.68 -2.94
CA GLU A 46 48.45 24.69 -2.00
C GLU A 46 48.50 24.23 -0.54
N LEU A 47 48.19 22.96 -0.27
CA LEU A 47 48.28 22.35 1.06
C LEU A 47 49.72 22.27 1.60
N THR A 48 50.71 22.05 0.72
CA THR A 48 52.13 22.00 1.12
C THR A 48 52.75 23.39 1.36
N THR A 49 52.20 24.44 0.73
CA THR A 49 52.69 25.82 0.86
C THR A 49 52.03 26.58 2.02
N HIS A 50 50.83 26.17 2.44
CA HIS A 50 50.10 26.77 3.56
C HIS A 50 49.74 25.71 4.62
N PRO A 51 50.52 25.55 5.70
CA PRO A 51 50.24 24.57 6.75
C PRO A 51 48.89 24.79 7.45
N ALA A 52 48.34 26.01 7.39
CA ALA A 52 46.98 26.32 7.87
C ALA A 52 45.86 25.69 7.00
N GLY A 53 46.11 25.49 5.69
CA GLY A 53 45.14 24.87 4.77
C GLY A 53 44.88 23.40 5.08
N PHE A 54 45.90 22.68 5.59
CA PHE A 54 45.73 21.28 6.00
C PHE A 54 44.84 21.17 7.24
N THR A 55 45.02 22.06 8.22
CA THR A 55 44.14 22.11 9.41
C THR A 55 42.70 22.47 9.05
N GLU A 56 42.50 23.37 8.08
CA GLU A 56 41.17 23.74 7.59
C GLU A 56 40.49 22.58 6.85
N LEU A 57 41.22 21.87 5.97
CA LEU A 57 40.73 20.67 5.29
C LEU A 57 40.34 19.58 6.29
N VAL A 58 41.18 19.29 7.28
CA VAL A 58 40.88 18.29 8.31
C VAL A 58 39.65 18.72 9.12
N THR A 59 39.50 20.01 9.43
CA THR A 59 38.34 20.53 10.15
C THR A 59 37.07 20.39 9.32
N VAL A 60 37.11 20.72 8.02
CA VAL A 60 36.00 20.53 7.10
C VAL A 60 35.69 19.04 6.97
N LEU A 61 36.68 18.16 6.82
CA LEU A 61 36.48 16.72 6.68
C LEU A 61 35.81 16.13 7.92
N VAL A 62 36.28 16.48 9.12
CA VAL A 62 35.69 16.04 10.39
C VAL A 62 34.27 16.57 10.53
N ARG A 63 34.04 17.84 10.21
CA ARG A 63 32.70 18.45 10.23
C ARG A 63 31.75 17.72 9.27
N THR A 64 32.17 17.53 8.03
CA THR A 64 31.37 16.84 7.00
C THR A 64 31.09 15.40 7.41
N TYR A 65 32.06 14.70 7.98
CA TYR A 65 31.89 13.36 8.53
C TYR A 65 30.86 13.33 9.67
N THR A 66 30.92 14.29 10.60
CA THR A 66 29.92 14.39 11.69
C THR A 66 28.53 14.71 11.18
N GLU A 67 28.41 15.59 10.18
CA GLU A 67 27.13 15.91 9.53
C GLU A 67 26.56 14.67 8.80
N ILE A 68 27.39 13.93 8.07
CA ILE A 68 27.00 12.67 7.40
C ILE A 68 26.54 11.63 8.42
N MET A 69 27.29 11.44 9.52
CA MET A 69 26.90 10.50 10.57
C MET A 69 25.59 10.90 11.24
N GLY A 70 25.38 12.20 11.49
CA GLY A 70 24.11 12.71 12.01
C GLY A 70 22.92 12.44 11.07
N VAL A 71 23.13 12.60 9.76
CA VAL A 71 22.10 12.25 8.75
C VAL A 71 21.83 10.74 8.72
N ILE A 72 22.87 9.90 8.82
CA ILE A 72 22.71 8.43 8.85
C ILE A 72 21.91 7.99 10.09
N ASP A 73 22.21 8.56 11.26
CA ASP A 73 21.49 8.24 12.49
C ASP A 73 20.04 8.70 12.44
N SER A 74 19.78 9.90 11.90
CA SER A 74 18.41 10.38 11.64
C SER A 74 17.65 9.47 10.68
N LEU A 75 18.29 8.97 9.62
CA LEU A 75 17.68 8.01 8.69
C LEU A 75 17.39 6.66 9.36
N ARG A 76 18.30 6.17 10.21
CA ARG A 76 18.08 4.93 10.98
C ARG A 76 16.90 5.08 11.95
N GLN A 77 16.81 6.23 12.63
CA GLN A 77 15.72 6.52 13.55
C GLN A 77 14.39 6.65 12.81
N SER A 78 14.37 7.36 11.68
CA SER A 78 13.19 7.49 10.82
C SER A 78 12.71 6.13 10.31
N ARG A 79 13.63 5.24 9.90
CA ARG A 79 13.30 3.86 9.54
C ARG A 79 12.62 3.12 10.68
N GLY A 80 13.18 3.18 11.89
CA GLY A 80 12.60 2.51 13.06
C GLY A 80 11.16 2.95 13.34
N LEU A 81 10.90 4.27 13.26
CA LEU A 81 9.57 4.83 13.44
C LEU A 81 8.60 4.41 12.34
N LEU A 82 9.06 4.37 11.09
CA LEU A 82 8.23 4.02 9.94
C LEU A 82 7.91 2.53 9.92
N GLU A 83 8.88 1.68 10.26
CA GLU A 83 8.70 0.23 10.43
C GLU A 83 7.72 -0.07 11.57
N GLN A 84 7.85 0.62 12.71
CA GLN A 84 6.90 0.50 13.81
C GLN A 84 5.47 0.92 13.40
N ALA A 85 5.33 2.10 12.78
CA ALA A 85 4.03 2.61 12.35
C ALA A 85 3.37 1.71 11.28
N ALA A 86 4.16 1.17 10.36
CA ALA A 86 3.67 0.21 9.36
C ALA A 86 3.21 -1.10 10.03
N MET A 87 4.00 -1.62 10.97
CA MET A 87 3.66 -2.84 11.70
C MET A 87 2.39 -2.67 12.55
N GLU A 88 2.24 -1.52 13.23
CA GLU A 88 1.03 -1.19 13.99
C GLU A 88 -0.21 -1.12 13.08
N ARG A 89 -0.08 -0.48 11.90
CA ARG A 89 -1.18 -0.42 10.90
C ARG A 89 -1.55 -1.80 10.35
N ILE A 90 -0.57 -2.65 10.04
CA ILE A 90 -0.81 -4.03 9.59
C ILE A 90 -1.52 -4.82 10.69
N LYS A 91 -1.05 -4.73 11.93
CA LYS A 91 -1.65 -5.43 13.07
C LYS A 91 -3.10 -5.00 13.27
N SER A 92 -3.38 -3.70 13.29
CA SER A 92 -4.74 -3.18 13.39
C SER A 92 -5.63 -3.65 12.23
N THR A 93 -5.09 -3.69 11.01
CA THR A 93 -5.82 -4.20 9.84
C THR A 93 -6.14 -5.68 9.97
N HIS A 94 -5.18 -6.49 10.44
CA HIS A 94 -5.40 -7.91 10.70
C HIS A 94 -6.46 -8.14 11.78
N GLU A 95 -6.43 -7.37 12.88
CA GLU A 95 -7.46 -7.43 13.93
C GLU A 95 -8.86 -7.13 13.36
N LYS A 96 -8.99 -6.08 12.53
CA LYS A 96 -10.25 -5.76 11.84
C LYS A 96 -10.71 -6.87 10.89
N LEU A 97 -9.80 -7.44 10.10
CA LEU A 97 -10.13 -8.55 9.20
C LEU A 97 -10.59 -9.79 9.98
N ALA A 98 -9.97 -10.07 11.13
CA ALA A 98 -10.40 -11.16 12.01
C ALA A 98 -11.78 -10.89 12.62
N GLU A 99 -12.08 -9.65 13.03
CA GLU A 99 -13.42 -9.23 13.49
C GLU A 99 -14.47 -9.44 12.40
N VAL A 100 -14.21 -8.94 11.19
CA VAL A 100 -15.12 -9.08 10.04
C VAL A 100 -15.32 -10.54 9.66
N SER A 101 -14.27 -11.35 9.68
CA SER A 101 -14.36 -12.79 9.43
C SER A 101 -15.24 -13.48 10.48
N SER A 102 -15.06 -13.16 11.75
CA SER A 102 -15.87 -13.72 12.85
C SER A 102 -17.33 -13.26 12.75
N ALA A 103 -17.58 -11.99 12.47
CA ALA A 103 -18.93 -11.47 12.26
C ALA A 103 -19.62 -12.12 11.05
N THR A 104 -18.86 -12.37 9.97
CA THR A 104 -19.34 -13.08 8.77
C THR A 104 -19.71 -14.52 9.08
N GLU A 105 -18.89 -15.22 9.88
CA GLU A 105 -19.17 -16.59 10.33
C GLU A 105 -20.44 -16.65 11.17
N VAL A 106 -20.59 -15.74 12.15
CA VAL A 106 -21.80 -15.65 13.00
C VAL A 106 -23.02 -15.35 12.14
N ALA A 107 -22.93 -14.39 11.21
CA ALA A 107 -24.05 -14.03 10.35
C ALA A 107 -24.43 -15.17 9.41
N THR A 108 -23.46 -15.87 8.81
CA THR A 108 -23.70 -17.02 7.94
C THR A 108 -24.35 -18.17 8.70
N THR A 109 -23.87 -18.47 9.90
CA THR A 109 -24.48 -19.50 10.78
C THR A 109 -25.91 -19.12 11.14
N SER A 110 -26.13 -17.87 11.53
CA SER A 110 -27.46 -17.36 11.87
C SER A 110 -28.42 -17.44 10.68
N MET A 111 -27.94 -17.16 9.47
CA MET A 111 -28.75 -17.28 8.25
C MET A 111 -29.11 -18.74 7.95
N LEU A 112 -28.19 -19.69 8.12
CA LEU A 112 -28.47 -21.11 7.93
C LEU A 112 -29.54 -21.60 8.92
N ASP A 113 -29.40 -21.24 10.20
CA ASP A 113 -30.38 -21.57 11.23
C ASP A 113 -31.76 -20.95 10.92
N SER A 114 -31.78 -19.71 10.41
CA SER A 114 -33.01 -19.04 9.97
C SER A 114 -33.67 -19.73 8.77
N VAL A 115 -32.88 -20.19 7.80
CA VAL A 115 -33.38 -20.95 6.64
C VAL A 115 -33.97 -22.29 7.07
N ASP A 116 -33.31 -23.00 7.99
CA ASP A 116 -33.82 -24.28 8.52
C ASP A 116 -35.16 -24.09 9.24
N ARG A 117 -35.30 -23.03 10.04
CA ARG A 117 -36.59 -22.67 10.66
C ARG A 117 -37.65 -22.32 9.63
N ALA A 118 -37.30 -21.52 8.62
CA ALA A 118 -38.21 -21.12 7.55
C ALA A 118 -38.71 -22.34 6.75
N LEU A 119 -37.84 -23.32 6.46
CA LEU A 119 -38.21 -24.57 5.81
C LEU A 119 -39.21 -25.37 6.66
N GLY A 120 -38.98 -25.48 7.97
CA GLY A 120 -39.94 -26.11 8.88
C GLY A 120 -41.31 -25.42 8.90
N MET A 121 -41.34 -24.08 8.85
CA MET A 121 -42.60 -23.33 8.76
C MET A 121 -43.32 -23.55 7.42
N VAL A 122 -42.58 -23.74 6.33
CA VAL A 122 -43.17 -24.09 5.02
C VAL A 122 -43.79 -25.48 5.08
N ASP A 123 -43.08 -26.46 5.63
CA ASP A 123 -43.60 -27.82 5.82
C ASP A 123 -44.87 -27.83 6.70
N ASP A 124 -44.90 -27.02 7.76
CA ASP A 124 -46.07 -26.85 8.62
C ASP A 124 -47.28 -26.26 7.86
N ILE A 125 -47.05 -25.25 7.00
CA ILE A 125 -48.10 -24.66 6.16
C ILE A 125 -48.63 -25.69 5.16
N GLU A 126 -47.75 -26.48 4.53
CA GLU A 126 -48.13 -27.55 3.60
C GLU A 126 -48.93 -28.66 4.31
N GLY A 127 -48.55 -29.03 5.54
CA GLY A 127 -49.27 -29.97 6.38
C GLY A 127 -50.67 -29.48 6.75
N MET A 128 -50.80 -28.22 7.19
CA MET A 128 -52.09 -27.60 7.53
C MET A 128 -53.03 -27.53 6.32
N ALA A 129 -52.48 -27.24 5.13
CA ALA A 129 -53.24 -27.23 3.88
C ALA A 129 -53.74 -28.64 3.49
N ALA A 130 -52.94 -29.68 3.75
CA ALA A 130 -53.33 -31.07 3.49
C ALA A 130 -54.40 -31.59 4.47
N GLU A 131 -54.39 -31.10 5.72
CA GLU A 131 -55.37 -31.44 6.76
C GLU A 131 -56.68 -30.65 6.66
N GLY A 132 -56.75 -29.65 5.77
CA GLY A 132 -57.94 -28.83 5.54
C GLY A 132 -58.17 -27.77 6.63
N CYS A 133 -57.10 -27.32 7.29
CA CYS A 133 -57.16 -26.25 8.28
C CYS A 133 -57.22 -24.88 7.58
N ASP A 134 -58.18 -24.03 7.96
CA ASP A 134 -58.54 -22.83 7.17
C ASP A 134 -57.64 -21.59 7.39
N ASP A 135 -56.71 -21.60 8.36
CA ASP A 135 -55.93 -20.39 8.68
C ASP A 135 -54.42 -20.62 8.93
N PRO A 136 -53.60 -20.59 7.86
CA PRO A 136 -52.13 -20.62 7.95
C PRO A 136 -51.52 -19.24 8.23
N SER A 137 -52.31 -18.20 8.56
CA SER A 137 -51.81 -16.82 8.65
C SER A 137 -50.76 -16.61 9.73
N GLU A 138 -50.87 -17.32 10.86
CA GLU A 138 -49.90 -17.20 11.96
C GLU A 138 -48.51 -17.72 11.57
N VAL A 139 -48.46 -18.90 10.94
CA VAL A 139 -47.20 -19.52 10.47
C VAL A 139 -46.62 -18.72 9.30
N SER A 140 -47.47 -18.23 8.39
CA SER A 140 -47.05 -17.36 7.29
C SER A 140 -46.49 -16.02 7.79
N GLY A 141 -47.02 -15.47 8.88
CA GLY A 141 -46.50 -14.29 9.56
C GLY A 141 -45.09 -14.53 10.11
N LYS A 142 -44.90 -15.64 10.83
CA LYS A 142 -43.59 -16.03 11.38
C LYS A 142 -42.55 -16.27 10.28
N LEU A 143 -42.95 -16.92 9.18
CA LEU A 143 -42.08 -17.12 8.01
C LEU A 143 -41.64 -15.78 7.40
N ARG A 144 -42.57 -14.82 7.30
CA ARG A 144 -42.25 -13.49 6.80
C ARG A 144 -41.26 -12.76 7.71
N ASP A 145 -41.43 -12.85 9.02
CA ASP A 145 -40.51 -12.26 9.99
C ASP A 145 -39.12 -12.88 9.90
N GLU A 146 -39.03 -14.21 9.72
CA GLU A 146 -37.76 -14.91 9.54
C GLU A 146 -37.06 -14.53 8.23
N LEU A 147 -37.81 -14.36 7.13
CA LEU A 147 -37.26 -13.86 5.86
C LEU A 147 -36.77 -12.40 5.97
N LEU A 148 -37.47 -11.56 6.72
CA LEU A 148 -37.02 -10.19 7.02
C LEU A 148 -35.72 -10.22 7.83
N GLN A 149 -35.58 -11.15 8.77
CA GLN A 149 -34.36 -11.34 9.54
C GLN A 149 -33.18 -11.78 8.68
N ILE A 150 -33.37 -12.73 7.76
CA ILE A 150 -32.34 -13.13 6.77
C ILE A 150 -31.92 -11.94 5.89
N MET A 151 -32.88 -11.14 5.44
CA MET A 151 -32.59 -9.93 4.65
C MET A 151 -31.78 -8.90 5.44
N ASN A 152 -32.06 -8.73 6.74
CA ASN A 152 -31.26 -7.87 7.61
C ASN A 152 -29.86 -8.43 7.83
N LEU A 153 -29.71 -9.75 7.96
CA LEU A 153 -28.40 -10.39 8.06
C LEU A 153 -27.58 -10.12 6.80
N LEU A 154 -28.15 -10.21 5.60
CA LEU A 154 -27.45 -9.90 4.33
C LEU A 154 -26.80 -8.50 4.29
N GLN A 155 -27.23 -7.54 5.13
CA GLN A 155 -26.56 -6.24 5.24
C GLN A 155 -25.12 -6.33 5.77
N PHE A 156 -24.73 -7.45 6.41
CA PHE A 156 -23.33 -7.71 6.77
C PHE A 156 -22.41 -7.69 5.55
N GLN A 157 -22.93 -8.00 4.35
CA GLN A 157 -22.18 -8.03 3.11
C GLN A 157 -21.65 -6.65 2.72
N ASP A 158 -22.44 -5.59 2.93
CA ASP A 158 -22.04 -4.21 2.65
C ASP A 158 -20.96 -3.74 3.64
N ILE A 159 -21.15 -4.02 4.93
CA ILE A 159 -20.16 -3.70 5.98
C ILE A 159 -18.84 -4.45 5.74
N THR A 160 -18.93 -5.72 5.33
CA THR A 160 -17.75 -6.54 4.99
C THR A 160 -17.00 -5.96 3.80
N ALA A 161 -17.72 -5.52 2.75
CA ALA A 161 -17.11 -4.88 1.59
C ALA A 161 -16.39 -3.57 1.96
N GLN A 162 -17.00 -2.75 2.83
CA GLN A 162 -16.39 -1.51 3.32
C GLN A 162 -15.12 -1.78 4.14
N GLN A 163 -15.15 -2.75 5.05
CA GLN A 163 -13.99 -3.09 5.87
C GLN A 163 -12.85 -3.72 5.06
N LEU A 164 -13.17 -4.56 4.07
CA LEU A 164 -12.17 -5.11 3.16
C LEU A 164 -11.58 -4.03 2.24
N GLY A 165 -12.40 -3.08 1.78
CA GLY A 165 -11.95 -1.91 1.03
C GLY A 165 -11.00 -1.03 1.84
N TYR A 166 -11.33 -0.76 3.10
CA TYR A 166 -10.44 -0.05 4.02
C TYR A 166 -9.12 -0.81 4.24
N ALA A 167 -9.18 -2.11 4.52
CA ALA A 167 -8.00 -2.94 4.72
C ALA A 167 -7.07 -2.94 3.50
N SER A 168 -7.65 -3.05 2.29
CA SER A 168 -6.91 -2.97 1.04
C SER A 168 -6.24 -1.60 0.87
N GLY A 169 -6.94 -0.51 1.20
CA GLY A 169 -6.36 0.84 1.16
C GLY A 169 -5.17 1.01 2.11
N VAL A 170 -5.28 0.51 3.34
CA VAL A 170 -4.18 0.55 4.32
C VAL A 170 -2.96 -0.26 3.85
N LEU A 171 -3.18 -1.41 3.21
CA LEU A 171 -2.10 -2.22 2.68
C LEU A 171 -1.39 -1.54 1.50
N LEU A 172 -2.14 -0.90 0.60
CA LEU A 172 -1.57 -0.10 -0.50
C LEU A 172 -0.76 1.09 0.02
N ASP A 173 -1.26 1.79 1.04
CA ASP A 173 -0.53 2.87 1.72
C ASP A 173 0.82 2.39 2.30
N VAL A 174 0.83 1.19 2.89
CA VAL A 174 2.05 0.60 3.47
C VAL A 174 3.00 0.17 2.35
N GLU A 175 2.49 -0.41 1.27
CA GLU A 175 3.25 -0.78 0.08
C GLU A 175 3.93 0.44 -0.55
N GLU A 176 3.19 1.52 -0.80
CA GLU A 176 3.72 2.76 -1.38
C GLU A 176 4.88 3.32 -0.53
N ARG A 177 4.72 3.31 0.80
CA ARG A 177 5.76 3.77 1.73
C ARG A 177 7.00 2.86 1.71
N MET A 178 6.82 1.56 1.62
CA MET A 178 7.93 0.60 1.53
C MET A 178 8.67 0.71 0.19
N VAL A 179 7.95 0.89 -0.91
CA VAL A 179 8.53 1.17 -2.23
C VAL A 179 9.27 2.50 -2.23
N GLY A 180 8.70 3.55 -1.63
CA GLY A 180 9.35 4.85 -1.47
C GLY A 180 10.65 4.76 -0.68
N LEU A 181 10.66 3.99 0.43
CA LEU A 181 11.88 3.69 1.18
C LEU A 181 12.90 2.93 0.33
N ALA A 182 12.48 1.87 -0.39
CA ALA A 182 13.37 1.09 -1.24
C ALA A 182 14.04 1.97 -2.32
N LYS A 183 13.27 2.85 -2.98
CA LYS A 183 13.80 3.80 -3.97
C LYS A 183 14.83 4.78 -3.37
N LEU A 184 14.62 5.25 -2.15
CA LEU A 184 15.59 6.12 -1.45
C LEU A 184 16.93 5.42 -1.18
N PHE A 185 16.93 4.10 -1.01
CA PHE A 185 18.16 3.31 -0.81
C PHE A 185 18.79 2.86 -2.13
N ASP A 186 17.97 2.61 -3.16
CA ASP A 186 18.47 2.19 -4.48
C ASP A 186 19.16 3.34 -5.24
N HIS A 187 18.75 4.59 -4.99
CA HIS A 187 19.42 5.76 -5.55
C HIS A 187 20.87 5.99 -5.04
N LYS A 188 21.32 5.21 -4.05
CA LYS A 188 22.72 5.25 -3.55
C LYS A 188 23.56 4.05 -4.03
N SER A 189 22.97 3.06 -4.69
CA SER A 189 23.70 1.91 -5.27
C SER A 189 24.19 2.19 -6.70
N SER A 190 23.55 3.12 -7.41
CA SER A 190 23.86 3.44 -8.79
C SER A 190 24.05 4.94 -9.00
N GLY A 191 25.30 5.34 -9.24
CA GLY A 191 25.55 6.54 -10.04
C GLY A 191 25.10 6.24 -11.47
N GLY A 192 23.86 6.58 -11.80
CA GLY A 192 23.30 6.36 -13.12
C GLY A 192 21.81 6.64 -13.12
N GLU A 193 21.44 7.67 -13.86
CA GLU A 193 20.07 8.11 -14.15
C GLU A 193 19.20 6.93 -14.62
N GLU A 194 17.97 6.83 -14.12
CA GLU A 194 16.76 6.70 -14.94
C GLU A 194 15.51 6.76 -14.05
N GLY A 195 14.62 7.69 -14.39
CA GLY A 195 13.36 7.90 -13.69
C GLY A 195 12.36 6.79 -13.97
N VAL A 196 11.65 6.37 -12.92
CA VAL A 196 10.45 5.54 -13.06
C VAL A 196 9.26 6.35 -12.56
N GLU A 197 8.48 6.81 -13.54
CA GLU A 197 7.14 7.37 -13.34
C GLU A 197 6.31 6.42 -12.49
N SER A 198 5.78 6.94 -11.38
CA SER A 198 4.81 6.25 -10.56
C SER A 198 3.43 6.60 -11.09
N ASP A 199 2.86 5.70 -11.89
CA ASP A 199 1.47 5.78 -12.33
C ASP A 199 0.57 5.65 -11.08
N SER A 200 0.04 6.78 -10.60
CA SER A 200 -0.94 6.76 -9.51
C SER A 200 -2.26 6.25 -10.08
N ILE A 201 -2.54 4.96 -9.89
CA ILE A 201 -3.87 4.42 -10.15
C ILE A 201 -4.80 5.05 -9.11
N ALA A 202 -5.67 5.95 -9.59
CA ALA A 202 -6.70 6.60 -8.80
C ALA A 202 -7.53 5.55 -8.07
N ALA A 203 -7.29 5.42 -6.76
CA ALA A 203 -8.18 4.72 -5.86
C ALA A 203 -9.54 5.41 -5.99
N ALA A 204 -10.51 4.71 -6.56
CA ALA A 204 -11.89 5.15 -6.61
C ALA A 204 -12.27 5.56 -5.18
N THR A 205 -12.69 6.81 -5.03
CA THR A 205 -13.19 7.39 -3.78
C THR A 205 -14.51 6.73 -3.42
N VAL A 206 -14.43 5.48 -2.97
CA VAL A 206 -15.48 4.79 -2.25
C VAL A 206 -15.41 5.33 -0.82
N THR A 207 -16.54 5.81 -0.32
CA THR A 207 -16.71 6.33 1.04
C THR A 207 -16.48 5.18 2.02
N ASN A 208 -15.22 4.94 2.39
CA ASN A 208 -14.85 3.91 3.37
C ASN A 208 -14.94 4.51 4.77
N ASP A 209 -15.91 4.07 5.57
CA ASP A 209 -15.96 4.39 7.00
C ASP A 209 -15.16 3.33 7.80
N PRO A 210 -14.00 3.70 8.39
CA PRO A 210 -13.18 2.77 9.17
C PRO A 210 -13.84 2.26 10.46
N ASN A 211 -14.95 2.87 10.88
CA ASN A 211 -15.70 2.52 12.10
C ASN A 211 -16.98 1.72 11.81
N ALA A 212 -17.24 1.31 10.56
CA ALA A 212 -18.39 0.49 10.22
C ALA A 212 -18.29 -0.90 10.88
N THR A 213 -19.14 -1.23 11.86
CA THR A 213 -19.13 -2.54 12.53
C THR A 213 -20.56 -3.00 12.81
N THR A 214 -20.76 -4.31 12.91
CA THR A 214 -22.04 -4.96 13.25
C THR A 214 -22.18 -5.21 14.76
N LEU A 215 -21.10 -5.17 15.53
CA LEU A 215 -21.11 -5.41 16.98
C LEU A 215 -21.86 -4.29 17.71
N ASN A 216 -22.72 -4.58 18.68
CA ASN A 216 -23.40 -3.54 19.50
C ASN A 216 -24.27 -2.54 18.70
N ALA A 217 -24.91 -2.98 17.61
CA ALA A 217 -25.81 -2.13 16.82
C ALA A 217 -26.95 -1.52 17.67
N GLU A 218 -27.57 -2.29 18.57
CA GLU A 218 -28.59 -1.78 19.50
C GLU A 218 -28.05 -0.72 20.46
N SER A 219 -26.89 -0.97 21.08
CA SER A 219 -26.25 -0.02 21.99
C SER A 219 -25.86 1.28 21.28
N ARG A 220 -25.41 1.20 20.02
CA ARG A 220 -25.12 2.39 19.20
C ARG A 220 -26.39 3.12 18.77
N GLN A 221 -27.44 2.40 18.39
CA GLN A 221 -28.71 3.03 18.05
C GLN A 221 -29.32 3.74 19.26
N ALA A 222 -29.26 3.14 20.45
CA ALA A 222 -29.68 3.78 21.69
C ALA A 222 -28.91 5.07 22.00
N LEU A 223 -27.60 5.09 21.73
CA LEU A 223 -26.74 6.25 21.93
C LEU A 223 -27.01 7.36 20.90
N VAL A 224 -27.27 6.97 19.65
CA VAL A 224 -27.70 7.89 18.59
C VAL A 224 -29.07 8.48 18.91
N ASP A 225 -30.02 7.63 19.32
CA ASP A 225 -31.36 8.05 19.72
C ASP A 225 -31.29 9.00 20.93
N GLU A 226 -30.40 8.74 21.91
CA GLU A 226 -30.13 9.65 23.03
C GLU A 226 -29.61 11.03 22.57
N ILE A 227 -28.72 11.06 21.58
CA ILE A 227 -28.21 12.32 20.99
C ILE A 227 -29.31 13.10 20.27
N PHE A 228 -30.21 12.43 19.56
CA PHE A 228 -31.31 13.09 18.82
C PHE A 228 -32.56 13.35 19.67
N THR A 229 -32.70 12.69 20.83
CA THR A 229 -33.81 12.90 21.78
C THR A 229 -33.45 13.83 22.95
N SER A 230 -32.16 14.11 23.18
CA SER A 230 -31.72 15.14 24.13
C SER A 230 -31.84 16.53 23.50
N PRO A 231 -32.78 17.39 23.94
CA PRO A 231 -32.92 18.73 23.39
C PRO A 231 -31.86 19.63 24.04
N GLY A 232 -30.81 19.98 23.30
CA GLY A 232 -29.70 20.74 23.88
C GLY A 232 -28.68 21.29 22.89
N GLY A 233 -29.15 22.06 21.92
CA GLY A 233 -28.36 22.95 21.07
C GLY A 233 -29.26 23.98 20.39
#